data_AF-A0A822EQ26-F1
#
_entry.id   AF-A0A822EQ26-F1
#
_cell.length_a   1.000
_cell.length_b   1.000
_cell.length_c   1.000
_cell.angle_alpha   90.00
_cell.angle_beta   90.00
_cell.angle_gamma   90.00
#
_symmetry.space_group_name_H-M   'P 1'
#
loop_
_entity.id
_entity.type
_entity.pdbx_description
1 polymer ?
#
loop_
_entity_poly.entity_id
_entity_poly.type
_entity_poly.pdbx_seq_one_letter_code
_entity_poly.pdbx_strand_id
1 'polypeptide(L)'
;TTGWIGLGISPGGGMPGADIALGWVDQAGTAYIQDRYACSYSRPITDKTEVNWILLQGREINGWTAIQFKRMFDTCDPMDVPIMSGTNNLIFAYGLDDPDLSQPNNDVIYHANRRGSRTLPLRSYSNPPSASKFATLNSVEFRLDNYVVPSEDTTYYCKVFKAPTGFITKRHAIAYEILIDPVNLDIVHHLLLYECDPTTSFNDTILPQGLCDQIGIQVATCTVNIALGWAVGGNFLVEYPEEAGYPMGADFSVVYYMIQMHFNNPERISNRVDNSGIRFFLGDTLRQYDIGYLTLGVLANEVSLAIPPNVEQFNVDSYCPMEVTANIPESGITVFGAFPHAHLQGKQVIGE
;
A
#
# COMPACT_ATOMS: atom_id res chain seq x y z
N THR A 1 15.34 -3.05 -23.08
CA THR A 1 16.11 -2.21 -24.02
C THR A 1 17.52 -2.72 -24.06
N THR A 2 18.26 -2.43 -25.13
CA THR A 2 19.71 -2.61 -25.30
C THR A 2 20.46 -1.28 -25.21
N GLY A 3 19.76 -0.18 -24.89
CA GLY A 3 20.38 1.11 -24.63
C GLY A 3 20.46 1.41 -23.13
N TRP A 4 20.54 2.70 -22.80
CA TRP A 4 20.61 3.13 -21.42
C TRP A 4 19.30 2.90 -20.64
N ILE A 5 19.44 2.66 -19.33
CA ILE A 5 18.37 2.65 -18.34
C ILE A 5 18.65 3.69 -17.26
N GLY A 6 17.61 4.36 -16.78
CA GLY A 6 17.67 5.36 -15.73
C GLY A 6 16.70 5.02 -14.61
N LEU A 7 17.18 5.08 -13.37
CA LEU A 7 16.39 4.99 -12.15
C LEU A 7 16.74 6.19 -11.28
N GLY A 8 15.75 6.90 -10.76
CA GLY A 8 16.00 7.99 -9.83
C GLY A 8 15.05 8.02 -8.65
N ILE A 9 15.54 8.61 -7.56
CA ILE A 9 14.78 8.95 -6.37
C ILE A 9 14.36 10.41 -6.53
N SER A 10 13.07 10.70 -6.39
CA SER A 10 12.50 12.01 -6.67
C SER A 10 11.70 12.52 -5.47
N PRO A 11 11.89 13.78 -5.04
CA PRO A 11 11.04 14.36 -4.00
C PRO A 11 9.57 14.44 -4.44
N GLY A 12 9.31 14.83 -5.70
CA GLY A 12 7.97 15.08 -6.23
C GLY A 12 7.41 13.99 -7.15
N GLY A 13 8.14 12.88 -7.37
CA GLY A 13 7.77 11.85 -8.35
C GLY A 13 7.94 12.27 -9.83
N GLY A 14 8.59 13.41 -10.07
CA GLY A 14 8.97 13.94 -11.38
C GLY A 14 10.47 14.14 -11.51
N MET A 15 10.94 14.68 -12.65
CA MET A 15 12.38 14.90 -12.86
C MET A 15 13.00 15.98 -11.97
N PRO A 16 12.38 17.16 -11.74
CA PRO A 16 13.04 18.22 -10.96
C PRO A 16 13.39 17.75 -9.54
N GLY A 17 14.65 17.94 -9.17
CA GLY A 17 15.22 17.53 -7.87
C GLY A 17 15.54 16.04 -7.76
N ALA A 18 15.46 15.26 -8.85
CA ALA A 18 15.71 13.83 -8.79
C ALA A 18 17.20 13.49 -8.85
N ASP A 19 17.60 12.58 -7.98
CA ASP A 19 18.88 11.89 -7.89
C ASP A 19 18.80 10.59 -8.72
N ILE A 20 19.62 10.45 -9.77
CA ILE A 20 19.43 9.47 -10.85
C ILE A 20 20.70 8.67 -11.11
N ALA A 21 20.58 7.35 -11.00
CA ALA A 21 21.50 6.42 -11.64
C ALA A 21 21.15 6.23 -13.12
N LEU A 22 22.08 6.56 -14.01
CA LEU A 22 22.00 6.23 -15.45
C LEU A 22 23.01 5.15 -15.80
N GLY A 23 22.57 3.98 -16.24
CA GLY A 23 23.44 2.84 -16.56
C GLY A 23 23.19 2.25 -17.95
N TRP A 24 24.24 1.64 -18.52
CA TRP A 24 24.19 0.99 -19.83
C TRP A 24 25.31 -0.05 -19.95
N VAL A 25 25.30 -0.84 -21.03
CA VAL A 25 26.35 -1.81 -21.35
C VAL A 25 26.78 -1.55 -22.78
N ASP A 26 28.05 -1.21 -22.99
CA ASP A 26 28.54 -0.90 -24.34
C ASP A 26 28.64 -2.15 -25.23
N GLN A 27 28.94 -1.92 -26.52
CA GLN A 27 29.13 -2.98 -27.51
C GLN A 27 30.26 -3.97 -27.16
N ALA A 28 31.21 -3.59 -26.31
CA ALA A 28 32.27 -4.47 -25.84
C ALA A 28 31.83 -5.32 -24.62
N GLY A 29 30.61 -5.13 -24.13
CA GLY A 29 30.06 -5.80 -22.96
C GLY A 29 30.46 -5.14 -21.63
N THR A 30 31.03 -3.94 -21.67
CA THR A 30 31.44 -3.21 -20.47
C THR A 30 30.25 -2.45 -19.91
N ALA A 31 29.98 -2.63 -18.62
CA ALA A 31 28.90 -1.93 -17.93
C ALA A 31 29.37 -0.58 -17.37
N TYR A 32 28.48 0.40 -17.40
CA TYR A 32 28.71 1.74 -16.86
C TYR A 32 27.53 2.19 -16.00
N ILE A 33 27.83 3.07 -15.06
CA ILE A 33 26.84 3.86 -14.33
C ILE A 33 27.34 5.30 -14.23
N GLN A 34 26.43 6.25 -14.28
CA GLN A 34 26.68 7.65 -14.00
C GLN A 34 25.71 8.12 -12.94
N ASP A 35 26.27 8.84 -11.97
CA ASP A 35 25.53 9.64 -11.03
C ASP A 35 25.06 10.93 -11.73
N ARG A 36 23.76 11.22 -11.65
CA ARG A 36 23.17 12.36 -12.33
C ARG A 36 22.10 13.03 -11.48
N TYR A 37 22.04 14.35 -11.60
CA TYR A 37 21.03 15.17 -10.96
C TYR A 37 20.15 15.88 -11.99
N ALA A 38 18.83 15.85 -11.78
CA ALA A 38 17.86 16.49 -12.65
C ALA A 38 17.36 17.81 -12.07
N CYS A 39 17.90 18.94 -12.54
CA CYS A 39 17.46 20.26 -12.08
C CYS A 39 16.03 20.64 -12.54
N SER A 40 15.55 20.06 -13.64
CA SER A 40 14.26 20.39 -14.26
C SER A 40 13.78 19.24 -15.15
N TYR A 41 12.71 19.47 -15.93
CA TYR A 41 12.28 18.57 -17.02
C TYR A 41 13.20 18.69 -18.24
N SER A 42 14.49 18.49 -18.03
CA SER A 42 15.53 18.52 -19.03
C SER A 42 16.52 17.40 -18.76
N ARG A 43 17.54 17.25 -19.62
CA ARG A 43 18.52 16.20 -19.43
C ARG A 43 19.23 16.36 -18.06
N PRO A 44 19.30 15.29 -17.24
CA PRO A 44 20.05 15.30 -16.00
C PRO A 44 21.55 15.55 -16.23
N ILE A 45 22.14 16.44 -15.45
CA ILE A 45 23.57 16.71 -15.46
C ILE A 45 24.30 15.62 -14.69
N THR A 46 25.54 15.32 -15.06
CA THR A 46 26.39 14.45 -14.25
C THR A 46 26.66 15.12 -12.91
N ASP A 47 26.52 14.37 -11.83
CA ASP A 47 26.97 14.84 -10.53
C ASP A 47 28.50 14.94 -10.52
N LYS A 48 29.01 16.08 -10.07
CA LYS A 48 30.43 16.40 -10.01
C LYS A 48 30.93 16.59 -8.59
N THR A 49 30.06 16.58 -7.58
CA THR A 49 30.48 16.68 -6.17
C THR A 49 31.03 15.35 -5.70
N GLU A 50 30.18 14.32 -5.67
CA GLU A 50 30.54 12.95 -5.33
C GLU A 50 29.83 11.96 -6.26
N VAL A 51 30.32 10.72 -6.32
CA VAL A 51 29.70 9.64 -7.09
C VAL A 51 29.19 8.60 -6.10
N ASN A 52 27.89 8.59 -5.89
CA ASN A 52 27.21 7.84 -4.84
C ASN A 52 26.61 6.52 -5.33
N TRP A 53 26.24 6.47 -6.61
CA TRP A 53 25.82 5.22 -7.27
C TRP A 53 27.00 4.38 -7.72
N ILE A 54 27.23 3.26 -7.03
CA ILE A 54 28.38 2.38 -7.27
C ILE A 54 27.94 1.17 -8.08
N LEU A 55 28.49 1.03 -9.29
CA LEU A 55 28.28 -0.13 -10.15
C LEU A 55 28.84 -1.40 -9.48
N LEU A 56 28.05 -2.47 -9.50
CA LEU A 56 28.46 -3.82 -9.08
C LEU A 56 28.65 -4.73 -10.29
N GLN A 57 27.65 -4.77 -11.16
CA GLN A 57 27.68 -5.57 -12.39
C GLN A 57 26.72 -4.98 -13.41
N GLY A 58 26.98 -5.16 -14.69
CA GLY A 58 25.98 -5.01 -15.73
C GLY A 58 26.13 -6.08 -16.79
N ARG A 59 25.03 -6.40 -17.45
CA ARG A 59 25.02 -7.31 -18.60
C ARG A 59 23.90 -6.94 -19.55
N GLU A 60 24.14 -7.23 -20.82
CA GLU A 60 23.08 -7.27 -21.81
C GLU A 60 22.88 -8.71 -22.28
N ILE A 61 21.65 -9.21 -22.18
CA ILE A 61 21.33 -10.56 -22.64
C ILE A 61 19.91 -10.60 -23.20
N ASN A 62 19.74 -11.24 -24.37
CA ASN A 62 18.44 -11.43 -25.01
C ASN A 62 17.65 -10.12 -25.23
N GLY A 63 18.31 -9.01 -25.53
CA GLY A 63 17.67 -7.70 -25.73
C GLY A 63 17.35 -6.92 -24.45
N TRP A 64 17.90 -7.36 -23.31
CA TRP A 64 17.72 -6.75 -22.00
C TRP A 64 19.04 -6.31 -21.37
N THR A 65 19.14 -5.02 -21.10
CA THR A 65 20.14 -4.43 -20.22
C THR A 65 19.73 -4.61 -18.76
N ALA A 66 20.60 -5.18 -17.94
CA ALA A 66 20.45 -5.29 -16.50
C ALA A 66 21.69 -4.69 -15.82
N ILE A 67 21.47 -3.70 -14.96
CA ILE A 67 22.52 -3.06 -14.15
C ILE A 67 22.24 -3.32 -12.67
N GLN A 68 23.25 -3.76 -11.95
CA GLN A 68 23.25 -3.94 -10.51
C GLN A 68 24.20 -2.90 -9.89
N PHE A 69 23.72 -2.18 -8.89
CA PHE A 69 24.47 -1.14 -8.19
C PHE A 69 24.16 -1.14 -6.70
N LYS A 70 24.89 -0.33 -5.94
CA LYS A 70 24.59 0.00 -4.54
C LYS A 70 24.75 1.51 -4.32
N ARG A 71 24.01 2.03 -3.34
CA ARG A 71 24.07 3.41 -2.85
C ARG A 71 23.75 3.40 -1.36
N MET A 72 24.33 4.31 -0.59
CA MET A 72 23.95 4.50 0.81
C MET A 72 22.51 5.05 0.91
N PHE A 73 21.83 4.82 2.03
CA PHE A 73 20.50 5.42 2.21
C PHE A 73 20.55 6.94 2.30
N ASP A 74 21.57 7.45 3.00
CA ASP A 74 21.90 8.86 3.08
C ASP A 74 23.38 8.98 2.71
N THR A 75 23.67 9.83 1.74
CA THR A 75 25.01 10.05 1.18
C THR A 75 25.61 11.34 1.69
N CYS A 76 24.82 12.19 2.36
CA CYS A 76 25.18 13.54 2.77
C CYS A 76 25.54 14.48 1.59
N ASP A 77 25.32 14.07 0.34
CA ASP A 77 25.50 14.93 -0.83
C ASP A 77 24.26 15.83 -1.01
N PRO A 78 24.41 17.17 -1.10
CA PRO A 78 23.29 18.08 -1.34
C PRO A 78 22.53 17.87 -2.65
N MET A 79 23.11 17.17 -3.64
CA MET A 79 22.43 16.83 -4.89
C MET A 79 21.69 15.48 -4.82
N ASP A 80 21.84 14.74 -3.73
CA ASP A 80 21.21 13.44 -3.52
C ASP A 80 19.92 13.54 -2.72
N VAL A 81 19.02 12.59 -2.98
CA VAL A 81 17.76 12.48 -2.23
C VAL A 81 17.90 11.39 -1.17
N PRO A 82 17.84 11.71 0.14
CA PRO A 82 17.97 10.69 1.17
C PRO A 82 16.79 9.71 1.09
N ILE A 83 17.09 8.41 1.07
CA ILE A 83 16.10 7.35 1.15
C ILE A 83 15.68 7.28 2.61
N MET A 84 14.49 7.78 2.96
CA MET A 84 13.99 7.79 4.34
C MET A 84 13.07 6.60 4.62
N SER A 85 12.76 6.39 5.91
CA SER A 85 11.67 5.49 6.32
C SER A 85 10.33 6.03 5.78
N GLY A 86 9.40 5.12 5.49
CA GLY A 86 8.17 5.46 4.78
C GLY A 86 8.32 5.30 3.27
N THR A 87 7.56 6.07 2.50
CA THR A 87 7.49 5.95 1.05
C THR A 87 8.47 6.89 0.34
N ASN A 88 9.05 6.41 -0.75
CA ASN A 88 9.98 7.15 -1.59
C ASN A 88 9.46 7.12 -3.03
N ASN A 89 9.44 8.27 -3.73
CA ASN A 89 9.02 8.27 -5.12
C ASN A 89 10.21 7.91 -6.01
N LEU A 90 10.01 6.90 -6.84
CA LEU A 90 10.93 6.51 -7.88
C LEU A 90 10.45 7.00 -9.22
N ILE A 91 11.40 7.41 -10.05
CA ILE A 91 11.19 7.64 -11.49
C ILE A 91 12.08 6.68 -12.26
N PHE A 92 11.62 6.24 -13.42
CA PHE A 92 12.44 5.46 -14.33
C PHE A 92 12.27 5.94 -15.76
N ALA A 93 13.30 5.74 -16.56
CA ALA A 93 13.27 5.97 -17.99
C ALA A 93 14.26 5.03 -18.70
N TYR A 94 14.07 4.81 -20.00
CA TYR A 94 15.06 4.08 -20.77
C TYR A 94 15.13 4.53 -22.24
N GLY A 95 16.36 4.54 -22.76
CA GLY A 95 16.70 4.84 -24.16
C GLY A 95 16.75 3.56 -25.00
N LEU A 96 16.84 3.73 -26.32
CA LEU A 96 17.05 2.60 -27.25
C LEU A 96 18.53 2.42 -27.63
N ASP A 97 19.32 3.47 -27.44
CA ASP A 97 20.75 3.50 -27.75
C ASP A 97 21.55 3.80 -26.48
N ASP A 98 22.82 3.43 -26.49
CA ASP A 98 23.76 3.77 -25.44
C ASP A 98 24.13 5.27 -25.48
N PRO A 99 24.58 5.86 -24.36
CA PRO A 99 25.03 7.24 -24.35
C PRO A 99 26.29 7.45 -25.21
N ASP A 100 26.30 8.49 -26.04
CA ASP A 100 27.48 8.92 -26.79
C ASP A 100 28.30 9.92 -25.95
N LEU A 101 29.26 9.39 -25.19
CA LEU A 101 30.11 10.20 -24.31
C LEU A 101 31.02 11.19 -25.07
N SER A 102 31.15 11.08 -26.40
CA SER A 102 31.86 12.09 -27.20
C SER A 102 31.07 13.39 -27.37
N GLN A 103 29.77 13.37 -27.05
CA GLN A 103 28.84 14.49 -27.16
C GLN A 103 28.41 14.96 -25.75
N PRO A 104 29.25 15.68 -24.99
CA PRO A 104 28.93 16.05 -23.60
C PRO A 104 27.62 16.85 -23.46
N ASN A 105 27.19 17.53 -24.53
CA ASN A 105 25.93 18.27 -24.57
C ASN A 105 24.78 17.51 -25.24
N ASN A 106 24.96 16.27 -25.73
CA ASN A 106 23.87 15.41 -26.26
C ASN A 106 24.14 13.91 -26.10
N ASP A 107 24.78 13.53 -25.00
CA ASP A 107 25.22 12.17 -24.71
C ASP A 107 24.07 11.18 -24.54
N VAL A 108 22.99 11.58 -23.84
CA VAL A 108 21.84 10.71 -23.57
C VAL A 108 20.66 11.08 -24.46
N ILE A 109 20.23 10.13 -25.30
CA ILE A 109 19.07 10.29 -26.18
C ILE A 109 17.77 10.31 -25.37
N TYR A 110 16.82 11.16 -25.77
CA TYR A 110 15.52 11.31 -25.12
C TYR A 110 14.71 9.99 -25.06
N HIS A 111 14.19 9.66 -23.88
CA HIS A 111 13.42 8.44 -23.63
C HIS A 111 12.00 8.44 -24.24
N ALA A 112 11.49 9.57 -24.74
CA ALA A 112 10.11 9.70 -25.21
C ALA A 112 9.10 9.16 -24.17
N ASN A 113 8.20 8.24 -24.56
CA ASN A 113 7.19 7.66 -23.67
C ASN A 113 7.70 6.48 -22.82
N ARG A 114 8.98 6.11 -22.92
CA ARG A 114 9.60 5.01 -22.16
C ARG A 114 10.04 5.47 -20.77
N ARG A 115 9.07 5.91 -19.98
CA ARG A 115 9.28 6.45 -18.63
C ARG A 115 8.09 6.17 -17.73
N GLY A 116 8.28 6.29 -16.43
CA GLY A 116 7.20 6.24 -15.45
C GLY A 116 7.69 6.61 -14.06
N SER A 117 6.77 6.57 -13.11
CA SER A 117 7.07 6.78 -11.71
C SER A 117 6.30 5.78 -10.84
N ARG A 118 6.82 5.52 -9.65
CA ARG A 118 6.19 4.65 -8.66
C ARG A 118 6.65 4.99 -7.25
N THR A 119 5.74 4.99 -6.30
CA THR A 119 6.04 5.22 -4.88
C THR A 119 6.24 3.87 -4.17
N LEU A 120 7.37 3.70 -3.47
CA LEU A 120 7.74 2.44 -2.80
C LEU A 120 8.41 2.66 -1.42
N PRO A 121 8.19 1.77 -0.44
CA PRO A 121 8.85 1.83 0.85
C PRO A 121 10.21 1.13 0.84
N LEU A 122 11.25 1.80 0.32
CA LEU A 122 12.57 1.18 0.05
C LEU A 122 13.27 0.59 1.28
N ARG A 123 13.10 1.18 2.48
CA ARG A 123 13.74 0.68 3.72
C ARG A 123 13.01 -0.49 4.36
N SER A 124 11.72 -0.63 4.09
CA SER A 124 10.84 -1.61 4.74
C SER A 124 10.28 -2.63 3.75
N TYR A 125 10.91 -2.76 2.58
CA TYR A 125 10.47 -3.72 1.57
C TYR A 125 10.73 -5.15 2.04
N SER A 126 9.66 -5.85 2.37
CA SER A 126 9.66 -7.30 2.59
C SER A 126 9.05 -8.00 1.39
N ASN A 127 9.65 -9.09 0.93
CA ASN A 127 9.01 -9.96 -0.06
C ASN A 127 7.68 -10.47 0.51
N PRO A 128 6.59 -10.47 -0.27
CA PRO A 128 5.37 -11.15 0.13
C PRO A 128 5.66 -12.63 0.45
N PRO A 129 4.97 -13.23 1.42
CA PRO A 129 5.11 -14.65 1.69
C PRO A 129 4.66 -15.47 0.47
N SER A 130 5.16 -16.70 0.36
CA SER A 130 4.72 -17.61 -0.72
C SER A 130 3.34 -18.18 -0.40
N ALA A 131 2.43 -18.14 -1.38
CA ALA A 131 1.08 -18.70 -1.23
C ALA A 131 1.08 -20.19 -0.86
N SER A 132 2.10 -20.95 -1.27
CA SER A 132 2.23 -22.37 -0.94
C SER A 132 2.36 -22.63 0.57
N LYS A 133 2.83 -21.64 1.36
CA LYS A 133 2.95 -21.72 2.82
C LYS A 133 1.59 -21.91 3.50
N PHE A 134 0.52 -21.41 2.89
CA PHE A 134 -0.83 -21.42 3.47
C PHE A 134 -1.79 -22.40 2.78
N ALA A 135 -1.32 -23.14 1.76
CA ALA A 135 -2.16 -23.94 0.88
C ALA A 135 -2.93 -25.09 1.59
N THR A 136 -2.43 -25.57 2.73
CA THR A 136 -3.06 -26.66 3.51
C THR A 136 -3.84 -26.16 4.72
N LEU A 137 -3.82 -24.85 5.00
CA LEU A 137 -4.49 -24.29 6.16
C LEU A 137 -5.99 -24.13 5.89
N ASN A 138 -6.79 -24.25 6.95
CA ASN A 138 -8.19 -23.87 6.89
C ASN A 138 -8.29 -22.35 6.68
N SER A 139 -9.31 -21.90 5.95
CA SER A 139 -9.52 -20.48 5.68
C SER A 139 -10.97 -20.04 5.87
N VAL A 140 -11.13 -18.75 6.11
CA VAL A 140 -12.42 -18.06 6.20
C VAL A 140 -12.43 -16.94 5.17
N GLU A 141 -13.53 -16.80 4.43
CA GLU A 141 -13.67 -15.75 3.42
C GLU A 141 -14.83 -14.82 3.72
N PHE A 142 -14.63 -13.52 3.49
CA PHE A 142 -15.64 -12.48 3.50
C PHE A 142 -15.65 -11.83 2.12
N ARG A 143 -16.59 -12.23 1.26
CA ARG A 143 -16.66 -11.82 -0.14
C ARG A 143 -18.02 -11.26 -0.53
N LEU A 144 -18.04 -10.35 -1.50
CA LEU A 144 -19.28 -9.92 -2.14
C LEU A 144 -19.89 -11.07 -2.95
N ASP A 145 -21.20 -11.08 -3.17
CA ASP A 145 -21.87 -12.15 -3.92
C ASP A 145 -22.27 -11.68 -5.31
N ASN A 146 -21.32 -11.67 -6.26
CA ASN A 146 -21.55 -11.20 -7.64
C ASN A 146 -22.25 -9.84 -7.67
N TYR A 147 -21.74 -8.89 -6.88
CA TYR A 147 -22.31 -7.55 -6.78
C TYR A 147 -22.18 -6.81 -8.11
N VAL A 148 -23.28 -6.28 -8.63
CA VAL A 148 -23.25 -5.45 -9.84
C VAL A 148 -22.85 -4.04 -9.43
N VAL A 149 -21.62 -3.64 -9.75
CA VAL A 149 -21.09 -2.32 -9.41
C VAL A 149 -21.83 -1.26 -10.24
N PRO A 150 -22.41 -0.23 -9.61
CA PRO A 150 -23.04 0.89 -10.31
C PRO A 150 -22.05 1.62 -11.23
N SER A 151 -22.57 2.20 -12.31
CA SER A 151 -21.81 3.11 -13.19
C SER A 151 -21.70 4.52 -12.60
N GLU A 152 -21.49 4.61 -11.30
CA GLU A 152 -21.27 5.87 -10.58
C GLU A 152 -19.78 6.10 -10.40
N ASP A 153 -19.37 7.35 -10.26
CA ASP A 153 -17.95 7.73 -10.09
C ASP A 153 -17.33 7.09 -8.84
N THR A 154 -18.08 7.08 -7.74
CA THR A 154 -17.67 6.53 -6.45
C THR A 154 -18.81 5.73 -5.85
N THR A 155 -18.54 4.51 -5.40
CA THR A 155 -19.52 3.64 -4.73
C THR A 155 -18.92 3.03 -3.46
N TYR A 156 -19.63 3.17 -2.34
CA TYR A 156 -19.33 2.44 -1.11
C TYR A 156 -20.41 1.38 -0.87
N TYR A 157 -20.03 0.12 -0.97
CA TYR A 157 -20.93 -1.00 -0.75
C TYR A 157 -20.59 -1.74 0.54
N CYS A 158 -21.60 -1.97 1.37
CA CYS A 158 -21.47 -2.62 2.67
C CYS A 158 -22.22 -3.95 2.67
N LYS A 159 -21.60 -5.00 3.23
CA LYS A 159 -22.21 -6.32 3.39
C LYS A 159 -21.83 -6.94 4.73
N VAL A 160 -22.82 -7.38 5.47
CA VAL A 160 -22.66 -8.05 6.77
C VAL A 160 -22.53 -9.55 6.60
N PHE A 161 -21.65 -10.14 7.39
CA PHE A 161 -21.41 -11.58 7.49
C PHE A 161 -21.57 -12.01 8.94
N LYS A 162 -22.14 -13.19 9.13
CA LYS A 162 -22.06 -13.86 10.43
C LYS A 162 -20.65 -14.41 10.62
N ALA A 163 -20.12 -14.29 11.83
CA ALA A 163 -18.85 -14.91 12.18
C ALA A 163 -18.90 -16.42 11.89
N PRO A 164 -17.79 -17.05 11.46
CA PRO A 164 -17.77 -18.46 11.11
C PRO A 164 -18.19 -19.34 12.30
N THR A 165 -19.32 -20.03 12.17
CA THR A 165 -19.90 -20.86 13.24
C THR A 165 -19.24 -22.22 13.39
N GLY A 166 -18.32 -22.59 12.48
CA GLY A 166 -17.58 -23.85 12.54
C GLY A 166 -16.53 -23.92 13.65
N PHE A 167 -16.22 -22.79 14.31
CA PHE A 167 -15.24 -22.72 15.38
C PHE A 167 -15.93 -22.48 16.72
N ILE A 168 -16.13 -23.58 17.46
CA ILE A 168 -16.67 -23.52 18.84
C ILE A 168 -15.67 -22.80 19.75
N THR A 169 -14.37 -22.95 19.49
CA THR A 169 -13.29 -22.32 20.27
C THR A 169 -12.56 -21.25 19.46
N LYS A 170 -11.93 -20.31 20.17
CA LYS A 170 -11.04 -19.30 19.58
C LYS A 170 -9.97 -19.92 18.67
N ARG A 171 -9.71 -19.28 17.53
CA ARG A 171 -8.66 -19.58 16.55
C ARG A 171 -7.90 -18.31 16.20
N HIS A 172 -6.67 -18.45 15.72
CA HIS A 172 -5.89 -17.34 15.21
C HIS A 172 -5.78 -17.42 13.69
N ALA A 173 -6.19 -16.36 13.01
CA ALA A 173 -5.73 -16.10 11.66
C ALA A 173 -4.26 -15.66 11.73
N ILE A 174 -3.39 -16.31 10.97
CA ILE A 174 -1.94 -16.06 10.96
C ILE A 174 -1.46 -15.35 9.68
N ALA A 175 -2.34 -15.26 8.69
CA ALA A 175 -2.14 -14.53 7.46
C ALA A 175 -3.50 -14.13 6.88
N TYR A 176 -3.50 -13.15 5.98
CA TYR A 176 -4.67 -12.81 5.17
C TYR A 176 -4.28 -12.59 3.71
N GLU A 177 -5.24 -12.84 2.83
CA GLU A 177 -5.19 -12.59 1.41
C GLU A 177 -6.35 -11.68 0.98
N ILE A 178 -6.03 -10.69 0.17
CA ILE A 178 -6.98 -9.81 -0.48
C ILE A 178 -7.33 -10.43 -1.82
N LEU A 179 -8.61 -10.73 -2.00
CA LEU A 179 -9.14 -11.37 -3.19
C LEU A 179 -9.80 -10.28 -4.03
N ILE A 180 -9.13 -9.80 -5.08
CA ILE A 180 -9.74 -8.86 -6.02
C ILE A 180 -10.10 -9.59 -7.31
N ASP A 181 -11.33 -9.41 -7.78
CA ASP A 181 -11.73 -9.90 -9.09
C ASP A 181 -10.84 -9.23 -10.17
N PRO A 182 -10.12 -9.99 -11.01
CA PRO A 182 -9.24 -9.43 -12.02
C PRO A 182 -9.91 -8.39 -12.93
N VAL A 183 -11.21 -8.52 -13.17
CA VAL A 183 -11.97 -7.57 -13.99
C VAL A 183 -12.17 -6.22 -13.31
N ASN A 184 -11.95 -6.10 -12.00
CA ASN A 184 -12.18 -4.87 -11.22
C ASN A 184 -10.92 -4.37 -10.52
N LEU A 185 -9.74 -4.89 -10.84
CA LEU A 185 -8.44 -4.46 -10.28
C LEU A 185 -8.18 -2.96 -10.44
N ASP A 186 -8.75 -2.34 -11.48
CA ASP A 186 -8.67 -0.91 -11.78
C ASP A 186 -9.63 -0.04 -10.95
N ILE A 187 -10.72 -0.60 -10.42
CA ILE A 187 -11.76 0.17 -9.72
C ILE A 187 -11.88 -0.13 -8.23
N VAL A 188 -11.43 -1.28 -7.73
CA VAL A 188 -11.41 -1.54 -6.28
C VAL A 188 -10.32 -0.69 -5.64
N HIS A 189 -10.72 0.38 -4.97
CA HIS A 189 -9.80 1.39 -4.45
C HIS A 189 -9.33 1.08 -3.03
N HIS A 190 -10.26 0.69 -2.15
CA HIS A 190 -9.93 0.14 -0.83
C HIS A 190 -11.06 -0.75 -0.32
N LEU A 191 -10.74 -1.57 0.67
CA LEU A 191 -11.70 -2.37 1.41
C LEU A 191 -11.37 -2.34 2.90
N LEU A 192 -12.40 -2.35 3.73
CA LEU A 192 -12.32 -2.39 5.17
C LEU A 192 -13.19 -3.55 5.68
N LEU A 193 -12.67 -4.29 6.65
CA LEU A 193 -13.46 -5.22 7.44
C LEU A 193 -13.67 -4.61 8.81
N TYR A 194 -14.92 -4.58 9.25
CA TYR A 194 -15.30 -4.12 10.58
C TYR A 194 -15.80 -5.28 11.44
N GLU A 195 -15.52 -5.19 12.73
CA GLU A 195 -16.18 -5.96 13.77
C GLU A 195 -17.42 -5.19 14.23
N CYS A 196 -18.57 -5.84 14.24
CA CYS A 196 -19.76 -5.26 14.86
C CYS A 196 -19.67 -5.35 16.38
N ASP A 197 -20.34 -4.43 17.08
CA ASP A 197 -20.49 -4.49 18.53
C ASP A 197 -21.01 -5.87 18.97
N PRO A 198 -20.45 -6.50 20.03
CA PRO A 198 -20.88 -7.83 20.51
C PRO A 198 -22.37 -7.95 20.83
N THR A 199 -23.04 -6.84 21.14
CA THR A 199 -24.49 -6.79 21.43
C THR A 199 -25.35 -6.72 20.16
N THR A 200 -24.74 -6.57 18.99
CA THR A 200 -25.42 -6.53 17.70
C THR A 200 -26.13 -7.84 17.41
N SER A 201 -27.40 -7.76 17.02
CA SER A 201 -28.18 -8.92 16.58
C SER A 201 -28.85 -8.60 15.25
N PHE A 202 -28.59 -9.44 14.25
CA PHE A 202 -29.27 -9.39 12.95
C PHE A 202 -30.15 -10.62 12.76
N ASN A 203 -30.99 -10.59 11.72
CA ASN A 203 -31.64 -11.80 11.24
C ASN A 203 -30.62 -12.60 10.42
N ASP A 204 -30.16 -13.74 10.95
CA ASP A 204 -29.17 -14.59 10.29
C ASP A 204 -29.58 -15.12 8.91
N THR A 205 -30.87 -15.08 8.58
CA THR A 205 -31.38 -15.52 7.27
C THR A 205 -31.25 -14.41 6.23
N ILE A 206 -31.26 -13.15 6.65
CA ILE A 206 -31.23 -11.97 5.78
C ILE A 206 -30.31 -10.93 6.44
N LEU A 207 -29.02 -11.07 6.20
CA LEU A 207 -28.02 -10.14 6.72
C LEU A 207 -28.06 -8.82 5.93
N PRO A 208 -27.83 -7.67 6.61
CA PRO A 208 -27.77 -6.37 5.96
C PRO A 208 -26.74 -6.31 4.83
N GLN A 209 -27.12 -5.76 3.69
CA GLN A 209 -26.22 -5.42 2.60
C GLN A 209 -26.82 -4.33 1.72
N GLY A 210 -26.00 -3.49 1.11
CA GLY A 210 -26.47 -2.35 0.34
C GLY A 210 -25.42 -1.26 0.21
N LEU A 211 -25.80 -0.14 -0.43
CA LEU A 211 -24.97 1.05 -0.37
C LEU A 211 -24.84 1.50 1.09
N CYS A 212 -23.61 1.80 1.52
CA CYS A 212 -23.30 2.03 2.93
C CYS A 212 -24.09 3.21 3.53
N ASP A 213 -24.36 4.24 2.73
CA ASP A 213 -25.18 5.40 3.08
C ASP A 213 -26.66 5.02 3.29
N GLN A 214 -27.19 4.09 2.50
CA GLN A 214 -28.58 3.65 2.57
C GLN A 214 -28.85 2.73 3.78
N ILE A 215 -27.89 1.88 4.12
CA ILE A 215 -28.02 0.94 5.25
C ILE A 215 -27.38 1.43 6.55
N GLY A 216 -26.81 2.64 6.57
CA GLY A 216 -25.98 3.13 7.67
C GLY A 216 -26.63 3.04 9.06
N ILE A 217 -27.93 3.31 9.17
CA ILE A 217 -28.67 3.15 10.44
C ILE A 217 -28.73 1.68 10.88
N GLN A 218 -28.94 0.75 9.93
CA GLN A 218 -29.04 -0.68 10.21
C GLN A 218 -27.71 -1.26 10.67
N VAL A 219 -26.58 -0.76 10.15
CA VAL A 219 -25.23 -1.26 10.44
C VAL A 219 -24.44 -0.31 11.34
N ALA A 220 -25.09 0.62 12.04
CA ALA A 220 -24.43 1.66 12.82
C ALA A 220 -23.42 1.09 13.85
N THR A 221 -23.73 -0.07 14.43
CA THR A 221 -22.88 -0.79 15.40
C THR A 221 -21.66 -1.48 14.78
N CYS A 222 -21.48 -1.42 13.46
CA CYS A 222 -20.39 -2.04 12.72
C CYS A 222 -19.46 -1.00 12.05
N THR A 223 -19.44 0.25 12.50
CA THR A 223 -18.74 1.34 11.78
C THR A 223 -17.48 1.86 12.47
N VAL A 224 -17.14 1.33 13.65
CA VAL A 224 -16.07 1.86 14.50
C VAL A 224 -14.84 0.95 14.54
N ASN A 225 -15.04 -0.35 14.79
CA ASN A 225 -13.94 -1.28 15.04
C ASN A 225 -13.45 -1.90 13.74
N ILE A 226 -12.33 -1.40 13.19
CA ILE A 226 -11.71 -1.95 11.98
C ILE A 226 -10.92 -3.22 12.34
N ALA A 227 -11.30 -4.36 11.77
CA ALA A 227 -10.57 -5.63 11.87
C ALA A 227 -9.45 -5.75 10.83
N LEU A 228 -9.56 -5.06 9.70
CA LEU A 228 -8.57 -5.10 8.62
C LEU A 228 -8.83 -3.96 7.65
N GLY A 229 -7.76 -3.35 7.12
CA GLY A 229 -7.84 -2.43 5.98
C GLY A 229 -6.87 -2.79 4.88
N TRP A 230 -7.30 -2.62 3.63
CA TRP A 230 -6.45 -2.69 2.45
C TRP A 230 -6.81 -1.58 1.48
N ALA A 231 -5.82 -1.03 0.79
CA ALA A 231 -6.01 -0.06 -0.29
C ALA A 231 -5.02 -0.33 -1.43
N VAL A 232 -5.27 0.31 -2.58
CA VAL A 232 -4.36 0.29 -3.73
C VAL A 232 -2.91 0.52 -3.32
N GLY A 233 -2.01 -0.34 -3.81
CA GLY A 233 -0.59 -0.33 -3.45
C GLY A 233 -0.21 -1.22 -2.27
N GLY A 234 -1.18 -1.69 -1.47
CA GLY A 234 -0.96 -2.69 -0.43
C GLY A 234 -0.66 -4.08 -0.98
N ASN A 235 0.08 -4.88 -0.20
CA ASN A 235 0.30 -6.29 -0.52
C ASN A 235 -1.01 -7.07 -0.49
N PHE A 236 -1.19 -8.00 -1.43
CA PHE A 236 -2.36 -8.85 -1.49
C PHE A 236 -2.30 -9.99 -0.48
N LEU A 237 -1.10 -10.53 -0.20
CA LEU A 237 -0.90 -11.60 0.78
C LEU A 237 0.05 -11.11 1.87
N VAL A 238 -0.40 -11.19 3.12
CA VAL A 238 0.33 -10.70 4.28
C VAL A 238 0.32 -11.75 5.37
N GLU A 239 1.50 -12.03 5.93
CA GLU A 239 1.66 -12.89 7.09
C GLU A 239 1.83 -12.05 8.35
N TYR A 240 1.15 -12.44 9.42
CA TYR A 240 1.30 -11.81 10.74
C TYR A 240 2.54 -12.33 11.49
N PRO A 241 3.11 -11.56 12.42
CA PRO A 241 4.27 -11.96 13.23
C PRO A 241 4.11 -13.32 13.90
N GLU A 242 5.19 -14.10 14.01
CA GLU A 242 5.14 -15.50 14.48
C GLU A 242 4.51 -15.65 15.88
N GLU A 243 4.60 -14.61 16.72
CA GLU A 243 4.14 -14.56 18.10
C GLU A 243 2.67 -14.16 18.23
N ALA A 244 2.06 -13.58 17.18
CA ALA A 244 0.72 -12.98 17.25
C ALA A 244 -0.20 -13.43 16.11
N GLY A 245 -1.49 -13.60 16.41
CA GLY A 245 -2.50 -13.91 15.39
C GLY A 245 -3.78 -13.13 15.61
N TYR A 246 -4.52 -12.88 14.54
CA TYR A 246 -5.81 -12.19 14.62
C TYR A 246 -6.86 -13.17 15.16
N PRO A 247 -7.43 -12.90 16.34
CA PRO A 247 -8.36 -13.80 16.99
C PRO A 247 -9.72 -13.84 16.29
N MET A 248 -10.24 -15.06 16.09
CA MET A 248 -11.53 -15.33 15.45
C MET A 248 -12.23 -16.50 16.16
N GLY A 249 -13.56 -16.58 16.07
CA GLY A 249 -14.36 -17.70 16.59
C GLY A 249 -15.38 -17.28 17.65
N ALA A 250 -16.28 -18.20 18.00
CA ALA A 250 -17.49 -17.88 18.79
C ALA A 250 -17.21 -17.33 20.19
N ASP A 251 -16.12 -17.77 20.84
CA ASP A 251 -15.73 -17.28 22.18
C ASP A 251 -15.05 -15.90 22.14
N PHE A 252 -14.73 -15.36 20.95
CA PHE A 252 -14.03 -14.09 20.79
C PHE A 252 -14.98 -12.87 20.73
N SER A 253 -16.23 -13.01 21.20
CA SER A 253 -17.23 -11.94 21.34
C SER A 253 -17.73 -11.25 20.05
N VAL A 254 -17.05 -11.39 18.92
CA VAL A 254 -17.50 -10.84 17.63
C VAL A 254 -18.46 -11.81 16.95
N VAL A 255 -19.72 -11.39 16.82
CA VAL A 255 -20.79 -12.21 16.21
C VAL A 255 -20.94 -11.92 14.72
N TYR A 256 -20.70 -10.67 14.31
CA TYR A 256 -20.85 -10.22 12.93
C TYR A 256 -19.66 -9.40 12.49
N TYR A 257 -19.33 -9.53 11.21
CA TYR A 257 -18.37 -8.71 10.51
C TYR A 257 -19.10 -7.92 9.41
N MET A 258 -18.59 -6.75 9.06
CA MET A 258 -19.08 -6.00 7.91
C MET A 258 -17.92 -5.65 6.99
N ILE A 259 -17.99 -6.06 5.72
CA ILE A 259 -17.07 -5.54 4.72
C ILE A 259 -17.65 -4.25 4.15
N GLN A 260 -16.79 -3.23 4.01
CA GLN A 260 -17.05 -2.03 3.22
C GLN A 260 -16.07 -2.03 2.04
N MET A 261 -16.61 -2.03 0.82
CA MET A 261 -15.84 -1.99 -0.41
C MET A 261 -16.03 -0.62 -1.07
N HIS A 262 -14.94 0.07 -1.34
CA HIS A 262 -14.95 1.34 -2.08
C HIS A 262 -14.49 1.12 -3.51
N PHE A 263 -15.39 1.38 -4.45
CA PHE A 263 -15.12 1.40 -5.87
C PHE A 263 -14.95 2.83 -6.37
N ASN A 264 -13.83 3.11 -7.02
CA ASN A 264 -13.59 4.35 -7.76
C ASN A 264 -13.67 4.02 -9.27
N ASN A 265 -14.78 4.38 -9.91
CA ASN A 265 -15.10 4.05 -11.30
C ASN A 265 -15.20 5.33 -12.15
N PRO A 266 -14.08 6.04 -12.38
CA PRO A 266 -14.08 7.35 -13.06
C PRO A 266 -14.56 7.29 -14.51
N GLU A 267 -14.40 6.13 -15.15
CA GLU A 267 -14.89 5.88 -16.52
C GLU A 267 -16.38 5.51 -16.56
N ARG A 268 -17.03 5.33 -15.38
CA ARG A 268 -18.45 4.97 -15.23
C ARG A 268 -18.83 3.74 -16.07
N ILE A 269 -17.95 2.75 -16.11
CA ILE A 269 -18.19 1.51 -16.84
C ILE A 269 -19.31 0.74 -16.14
N SER A 270 -20.33 0.33 -16.91
CA SER A 270 -21.48 -0.43 -16.42
C SER A 270 -21.28 -1.94 -16.54
N ASN A 271 -22.18 -2.72 -15.93
CA ASN A 271 -22.23 -4.19 -15.99
C ASN A 271 -20.97 -4.88 -15.45
N ARG A 272 -20.20 -4.22 -14.58
CA ARG A 272 -19.12 -4.86 -13.84
C ARG A 272 -19.71 -5.66 -12.69
N VAL A 273 -19.29 -6.91 -12.58
CA VAL A 273 -19.68 -7.81 -11.50
C VAL A 273 -18.47 -8.02 -10.63
N ASP A 274 -18.64 -7.90 -9.32
CA ASP A 274 -17.56 -8.03 -8.35
C ASP A 274 -17.84 -9.13 -7.34
N ASN A 275 -16.81 -9.95 -7.11
CA ASN A 275 -16.78 -10.97 -6.06
C ASN A 275 -15.50 -10.81 -5.22
N SER A 276 -15.07 -9.55 -5.03
CA SER A 276 -13.87 -9.24 -4.26
C SER A 276 -14.12 -9.38 -2.76
N GLY A 277 -13.06 -9.49 -1.97
CA GLY A 277 -13.13 -9.65 -0.53
C GLY A 277 -11.81 -10.00 0.13
N ILE A 278 -11.91 -10.65 1.29
CA ILE A 278 -10.77 -11.04 2.13
C ILE A 278 -10.84 -12.54 2.42
N ARG A 279 -9.69 -13.19 2.47
CA ARG A 279 -9.50 -14.53 3.01
C ARG A 279 -8.54 -14.47 4.20
N PHE A 280 -8.91 -15.06 5.32
CA PHE A 280 -8.01 -15.31 6.45
C PHE A 280 -7.56 -16.76 6.47
N PHE A 281 -6.26 -17.01 6.70
CA PHE A 281 -5.71 -18.34 6.89
C PHE A 281 -5.55 -18.63 8.38
N LEU A 282 -6.18 -19.69 8.86
CA LEU A 282 -6.21 -20.07 10.26
C LEU A 282 -5.03 -20.98 10.60
N GLY A 283 -4.27 -20.58 11.62
CA GLY A 283 -3.21 -21.43 12.18
C GLY A 283 -3.79 -22.62 12.94
N ASP A 284 -3.02 -23.71 13.00
CA ASP A 284 -3.40 -24.94 13.70
C ASP A 284 -3.37 -24.80 15.23
N THR A 285 -2.57 -23.85 15.73
CA THR A 285 -2.41 -23.54 17.15
C THR A 285 -2.63 -22.05 17.41
N LEU A 286 -2.98 -21.72 18.65
CA LEU A 286 -3.01 -20.32 19.10
C LEU A 286 -1.57 -19.82 19.25
N ARG A 287 -1.33 -18.62 18.71
CA ARG A 287 -0.08 -17.88 18.98
C ARG A 287 -0.16 -17.21 20.35
N GLN A 288 0.98 -16.73 20.84
CA GLN A 288 1.11 -16.18 22.19
C GLN A 288 0.24 -14.94 22.42
N TYR A 289 0.10 -14.09 21.41
CA TYR A 289 -0.59 -12.80 21.51
C TYR A 289 -1.75 -12.67 20.51
N ASP A 290 -2.74 -11.87 20.89
CA ASP A 290 -3.84 -11.46 20.02
C ASP A 290 -3.46 -10.19 19.26
N ILE A 291 -3.82 -10.14 17.98
CA ILE A 291 -3.72 -8.93 17.18
C ILE A 291 -5.00 -8.12 17.36
N GLY A 292 -4.84 -6.83 17.66
CA GLY A 292 -5.89 -5.82 17.60
C GLY A 292 -5.49 -4.66 16.70
N TYR A 293 -6.46 -3.81 16.37
CA TYR A 293 -6.26 -2.62 15.55
C TYR A 293 -6.61 -1.39 16.36
N LEU A 294 -5.73 -0.39 16.32
CA LEU A 294 -5.92 0.89 16.98
C LEU A 294 -6.02 1.98 15.91
N THR A 295 -7.19 2.61 15.81
CA THR A 295 -7.39 3.75 14.91
C THR A 295 -7.04 5.03 15.65
N LEU A 296 -6.01 5.72 15.19
CA LEU A 296 -5.58 7.04 15.71
C LEU A 296 -5.75 8.10 14.62
N GLY A 297 -6.15 9.30 15.01
CA GLY A 297 -6.27 10.43 14.09
C GLY A 297 -7.48 11.29 14.36
N VAL A 298 -7.89 12.05 13.34
CA VAL A 298 -9.07 12.90 13.36
C VAL A 298 -10.17 12.23 12.56
N LEU A 299 -11.40 12.25 13.06
CA LEU A 299 -12.55 11.80 12.30
C LEU A 299 -12.75 12.70 11.07
N ALA A 300 -12.76 12.12 9.88
CA ALA A 300 -12.92 12.87 8.63
C ALA A 300 -14.38 13.31 8.42
N ASN A 301 -14.79 14.37 9.12
CA ASN A 301 -16.07 15.04 8.92
C ASN A 301 -15.88 16.58 8.92
N GLU A 302 -16.86 17.29 8.36
CA GLU A 302 -16.81 18.76 8.18
C GLU A 302 -16.64 19.54 9.49
N VAL A 303 -16.98 18.94 10.63
CA VAL A 303 -16.86 19.58 11.95
C VAL A 303 -15.46 19.39 12.53
N SER A 304 -14.84 18.24 12.27
CA SER A 304 -13.61 17.82 12.95
C SER A 304 -12.34 18.10 12.13
N LEU A 305 -12.47 18.25 10.81
CA LEU A 305 -11.35 18.45 9.90
C LEU A 305 -11.70 19.47 8.79
N ALA A 306 -11.09 20.65 8.84
CA ALA A 306 -11.20 21.66 7.79
C ALA A 306 -9.81 22.23 7.45
N ILE A 307 -9.45 22.18 6.17
CA ILE A 307 -8.19 22.72 5.65
C ILE A 307 -8.51 24.02 4.88
N PRO A 308 -7.94 25.18 5.25
CA PRO A 308 -8.16 26.41 4.52
C PRO A 308 -7.71 26.31 3.05
N PRO A 309 -8.41 26.92 2.08
CA PRO A 309 -7.98 26.93 0.70
C PRO A 309 -6.67 27.75 0.54
N ASN A 310 -5.84 27.34 -0.43
CA ASN A 310 -4.62 28.05 -0.85
C ASN A 310 -3.52 28.20 0.22
N VAL A 311 -3.43 27.26 1.17
CA VAL A 311 -2.29 27.16 2.08
C VAL A 311 -1.27 26.17 1.54
N GLU A 312 0.02 26.52 1.57
CA GLU A 312 1.10 25.63 1.10
C GLU A 312 1.28 24.41 2.01
N GLN A 313 1.10 24.60 3.32
CA GLN A 313 1.20 23.55 4.33
C GLN A 313 0.20 23.82 5.45
N PHE A 314 -0.48 22.77 5.91
CA PHE A 314 -1.38 22.80 7.06
C PHE A 314 -1.27 21.48 7.81
N ASN A 315 -0.94 21.56 9.10
CA ASN A 315 -0.79 20.39 9.95
C ASN A 315 -2.09 20.15 10.73
N VAL A 316 -2.45 18.88 10.87
CA VAL A 316 -3.61 18.44 11.66
C VAL A 316 -3.10 17.45 12.69
N ASP A 317 -3.17 17.85 13.95
CA ASP A 317 -2.68 17.04 15.07
C ASP A 317 -3.85 16.38 15.80
N SER A 318 -3.68 15.11 16.18
CA SER A 318 -4.60 14.39 17.05
C SER A 318 -3.79 13.67 18.13
N TYR A 319 -4.40 13.52 19.30
CA TYR A 319 -3.75 12.95 20.48
C TYR A 319 -4.63 11.87 21.09
N CYS A 320 -4.01 10.81 21.61
CA CYS A 320 -4.69 9.81 22.45
C CYS A 320 -4.53 10.23 23.92
N PRO A 321 -5.59 10.69 24.60
CA PRO A 321 -5.47 11.19 25.98
C PRO A 321 -5.03 10.11 26.97
N MET A 322 -4.47 10.54 28.10
CA MET A 322 -4.00 9.63 29.14
C MET A 322 -5.14 8.79 29.72
N GLU A 323 -6.34 9.34 29.79
CA GLU A 323 -7.55 8.66 30.26
C GLU A 323 -7.93 7.49 29.35
N VAL A 324 -7.62 7.58 28.05
CA VAL A 324 -7.86 6.50 27.08
C VAL A 324 -6.77 5.46 27.19
N THR A 325 -5.50 5.88 27.21
CA THR A 325 -4.35 4.97 27.33
C THR A 325 -4.29 4.24 28.68
N ALA A 326 -4.95 4.75 29.72
CA ALA A 326 -5.14 4.05 30.99
C ALA A 326 -5.92 2.72 30.86
N ASN A 327 -6.63 2.49 29.74
CA ASN A 327 -7.30 1.22 29.46
C ASN A 327 -6.39 0.20 28.75
N ILE A 328 -5.16 0.59 28.39
CA ILE A 328 -4.16 -0.33 27.85
C ILE A 328 -3.63 -1.21 29.00
N PRO A 329 -3.41 -2.52 28.79
CA PRO A 329 -2.85 -3.39 29.82
C PRO A 329 -1.55 -2.84 30.41
N GLU A 330 -1.30 -3.08 31.71
CA GLU A 330 -0.07 -2.64 32.38
C GLU A 330 1.21 -3.19 31.72
N SER A 331 1.12 -4.34 31.05
CA SER A 331 2.21 -4.92 30.24
C SER A 331 2.51 -4.16 28.94
N GLY A 332 1.68 -3.17 28.60
CA GLY A 332 1.73 -2.45 27.34
C GLY A 332 1.21 -3.25 26.15
N ILE A 333 1.39 -2.67 24.97
CA ILE A 333 1.11 -3.26 23.65
C ILE A 333 2.35 -3.15 22.77
N THR A 334 2.46 -4.03 21.77
CA THR A 334 3.53 -3.97 20.77
C THR A 334 2.92 -3.62 19.41
N VAL A 335 3.32 -2.47 18.86
CA VAL A 335 2.91 -2.04 17.52
C VAL A 335 3.87 -2.66 16.50
N PHE A 336 3.35 -3.49 15.60
CA PHE A 336 4.15 -4.17 14.56
C PHE A 336 3.81 -3.71 13.14
N GLY A 337 2.75 -2.91 12.98
CA GLY A 337 2.29 -2.42 11.67
C GLY A 337 1.51 -1.12 11.82
N ALA A 338 1.51 -0.32 10.75
CA ALA A 338 0.77 0.93 10.67
C ALA A 338 0.18 1.08 9.27
N PHE A 339 -1.01 1.70 9.19
CA PHE A 339 -1.71 1.97 7.95
C PHE A 339 -2.10 3.46 7.91
N PRO A 340 -1.16 4.36 7.53
CA PRO A 340 -1.48 5.77 7.39
C PRO A 340 -2.48 5.97 6.25
N HIS A 341 -3.52 6.79 6.50
CA HIS A 341 -4.58 7.05 5.53
C HIS A 341 -4.87 8.55 5.44
N ALA A 342 -4.96 9.05 4.20
CA ALA A 342 -5.39 10.40 3.89
C ALA A 342 -6.00 10.43 2.48
N HIS A 343 -6.82 11.45 2.21
CA HIS A 343 -7.34 11.73 0.86
C HIS A 343 -6.31 12.53 0.02
N LEU A 344 -6.73 13.03 -1.14
CA LEU A 344 -5.84 13.62 -2.17
C LEU A 344 -4.95 14.79 -1.70
N GLN A 345 -5.34 15.50 -0.64
CA GLN A 345 -4.56 16.62 -0.10
C GLN A 345 -3.52 16.20 0.95
N GLY A 346 -3.58 14.96 1.45
CA GLY A 346 -2.60 14.44 2.39
C GLY A 346 -1.21 14.36 1.76
N LYS A 347 -0.21 14.98 2.41
CA LYS A 347 1.20 14.92 2.00
C LYS A 347 2.05 14.08 2.94
N GLN A 348 1.72 14.09 4.22
CA GLN A 348 2.47 13.39 5.25
C GLN A 348 1.53 12.95 6.37
N VAL A 349 1.74 11.74 6.88
CA VAL A 349 1.09 11.22 8.08
C VAL A 349 2.18 10.65 8.97
N ILE A 350 2.25 11.14 10.20
CA ILE A 350 3.25 10.74 11.19
C ILE A 350 2.49 10.28 12.43
N GLY A 351 2.91 9.15 13.01
CA GLY A 351 2.49 8.70 14.33
C GLY A 351 3.73 8.54 15.20
N GLU A 352 3.65 9.04 16.43
CA GLU A 352 4.71 8.96 17.45
C GLU A 352 4.26 8.13 18.66
#